data_AF-A0A1Q9SEC5-F1
#
_entry.id   AF-A0A1Q9SEC5-F1
#
_cell.length_a   1.000
_cell.length_b   1.000
_cell.length_c   1.000
_cell.angle_alpha   90.00
_cell.angle_beta   90.00
_cell.angle_gamma   90.00
#
_symmetry.space_group_name_H-M   'P 1'
#
loop_
_entity.id
_entity.type
_entity.pdbx_description
1 polymer ?
#
loop_
_entity_poly.entity_id
_entity_poly.type
_entity_poly.pdbx_seq_one_letter_code
_entity_poly.pdbx_strand_id
1 'polypeptide(L)' 'MSVRDEGAQGPRPTPPRGGHGVVGMRERAALHGGSVEIGPHPDGGFAVRLRLPPMAPSADHPEP' A
#
# COMPACT_ATOMS: atom_id res chain seq x y z
N MET A 1 3.12 7.17 1.71
CA MET A 1 3.86 6.30 0.76
C MET A 1 2.92 5.80 -0.32
N SER A 2 3.37 5.67 -1.57
CA SER A 2 2.53 5.14 -2.66
C SER A 2 3.30 4.17 -3.54
N VAL A 3 2.60 3.13 -4.02
CA VAL A 3 3.09 2.15 -4.99
C VAL A 3 2.16 2.22 -6.21
N ARG A 4 2.72 2.30 -7.41
CA ARG A 4 1.99 2.20 -8.69
C ARG A 4 2.51 1.00 -9.48
N ASP A 5 1.59 0.30 -10.11
CA ASP A 5 1.81 -0.71 -11.12
C ASP A 5 1.20 -0.18 -12.42
N GLU A 6 1.99 -0.01 -13.49
CA GLU A 6 1.52 0.57 -14.76
C GLU A 6 0.74 -0.45 -15.62
N GLY A 7 0.74 -1.74 -15.23
CA GLY A 7 0.22 -2.84 -16.01
C GLY A 7 1.14 -3.23 -17.17
N ALA A 8 1.18 -4.52 -17.51
CA ALA A 8 1.93 -5.00 -18.67
C ALA A 8 1.21 -4.65 -19.98
N GLN A 9 1.98 -4.28 -21.02
CA GLN A 9 1.47 -4.19 -22.39
C GLN A 9 1.31 -5.63 -22.95
N GLY A 10 0.08 -6.15 -22.92
CA GLY A 10 -0.24 -7.48 -23.43
C GLY A 10 -1.44 -8.14 -22.72
N PRO A 11 -1.85 -9.36 -23.12
CA PRO A 11 -2.97 -10.06 -22.50
C PRO A 11 -2.73 -10.21 -21.00
N ARG A 12 -3.58 -9.55 -20.20
CA ARG A 12 -3.48 -9.58 -18.75
C ARG A 12 -3.84 -10.99 -18.27
N PRO A 13 -2.93 -11.72 -17.59
CA PRO A 13 -3.29 -13.00 -16.99
C PRO A 13 -4.48 -12.76 -16.05
N THR A 14 -5.47 -13.65 -16.11
CA THR A 14 -6.61 -13.59 -15.22
C THR A 14 -6.09 -13.57 -13.78
N PRO A 15 -6.40 -12.53 -13.00
CA PRO A 15 -5.89 -12.45 -11.64
C PRO A 15 -6.38 -13.70 -10.88
N PRO A 16 -5.51 -14.35 -10.09
CA PRO A 16 -5.94 -15.48 -9.27
C PRO A 16 -7.14 -15.03 -8.43
N ARG A 17 -8.25 -15.78 -8.54
CA ARG A 17 -9.49 -15.50 -7.81
C ARG A 17 -9.22 -15.78 -6.32
N GLY A 18 -8.79 -14.76 -5.57
CA GLY A 18 -8.53 -14.90 -4.12
C GLY A 18 -7.35 -14.09 -3.58
N GLY A 19 -7.21 -12.82 -3.98
CA GLY A 19 -6.15 -11.95 -3.46
C GLY A 19 -6.48 -11.36 -2.09
N HIS A 20 -6.14 -12.05 -0.99
CA HIS A 20 -6.23 -11.47 0.37
C HIS A 20 -5.24 -10.32 0.60
N GLY A 21 -4.32 -10.05 -0.33
CA GLY A 21 -3.29 -9.02 -0.19
C GLY A 21 -3.84 -7.64 0.15
N VAL A 22 -4.97 -7.24 -0.47
CA VAL A 22 -5.64 -5.95 -0.22
C VAL A 22 -6.24 -5.88 1.17
N VAL A 23 -6.87 -6.97 1.63
CA VAL A 23 -7.43 -7.06 2.99
C VAL A 23 -6.32 -6.97 4.02
N GLY A 24 -5.25 -7.77 3.87
CA GLY A 24 -4.09 -7.72 4.76
C GLY A 24 -3.37 -6.37 4.74
N MET A 25 -3.36 -5.65 3.61
CA MET A 25 -2.84 -4.27 3.57
C MET A 25 -3.70 -3.31 4.39
N ARG A 26 -5.03 -3.42 4.32
CA ARG A 26 -5.95 -2.59 5.12
C ARG A 26 -5.81 -2.87 6.61
N GLU A 27 -5.74 -4.15 6.99
CA GLU A 27 -5.54 -4.57 8.37
C GLU A 27 -4.23 -4.02 8.93
N ARG A 28 -3.12 -4.18 8.22
CA ARG A 28 -1.81 -3.63 8.63
C ARG A 28 -1.81 -2.11 8.74
N ALA A 29 -2.41 -1.40 7.79
CA ALA A 29 -2.53 0.05 7.86
C ALA A 29 -3.31 0.48 9.12
N ALA A 30 -4.43 -0.19 9.40
CA ALA A 30 -5.24 0.09 10.58
C ALA A 30 -4.50 -0.21 11.90
N LEU A 31 -3.72 -1.29 11.96
CA LEU A 31 -2.88 -1.63 13.12
C LEU A 31 -1.88 -0.51 13.47
N HIS A 32 -1.39 0.21 12.47
CA HIS A 32 -0.49 1.35 12.66
C HIS A 32 -1.21 2.70 12.77
N GLY A 33 -2.54 2.71 12.98
CA GLY A 33 -3.33 3.94 13.07
C GLY A 33 -3.45 4.71 11.75
N GLY A 34 -3.18 4.04 10.63
CA GLY A 34 -3.23 4.62 9.29
C GLY A 34 -4.37 4.09 8.43
N SER A 35 -4.34 4.51 7.17
CA SER A 35 -5.34 4.17 6.15
C SER A 35 -4.66 3.83 4.83
N VAL A 36 -5.28 2.94 4.05
CA VAL A 36 -4.80 2.59 2.72
C VAL A 36 -5.90 2.75 1.68
N GLU A 37 -5.59 3.43 0.58
CA GLU A 37 -6.45 3.58 -0.59
C GLU A 37 -5.89 2.71 -1.72
N ILE A 38 -6.75 1.89 -2.32
CA ILE A 38 -6.35 0.85 -3.28
C ILE A 38 -7.33 0.88 -4.46
N GLY A 39 -6.82 1.04 -5.68
CA GLY A 39 -7.68 1.05 -6.87
C GLY A 39 -6.95 1.33 -8.18
N PRO A 40 -7.68 1.26 -9.31
CA PRO A 40 -7.15 1.63 -10.63
C PRO A 40 -6.73 3.10 -10.65
N HIS A 41 -5.65 3.38 -11.38
CA HIS A 41 -5.14 4.74 -11.55
C HIS A 41 -5.70 5.39 -12.83
N PRO A 42 -6.07 6.68 -12.83
CA PRO A 42 -6.64 7.37 -14.00
C PRO A 42 -5.76 7.30 -15.26
N ASP A 43 -4.43 7.32 -15.09
CA ASP A 43 -3.47 7.20 -16.20
C ASP A 43 -3.26 5.74 -16.69
N GLY A 44 -4.02 4.78 -16.15
CA GLY A 44 -3.83 3.35 -16.37
C GLY A 44 -3.08 2.66 -15.24
N GLY A 45 -3.22 1.33 -15.17
CA GLY A 45 -2.59 0.53 -14.12
C GLY A 45 -3.35 0.54 -12.77
N PHE A 46 -2.63 0.29 -11.68
CA PHE A 46 -3.15 0.12 -10.33
C PHE A 46 -2.29 0.87 -9.31
N ALA A 47 -2.92 1.54 -8.35
CA ALA A 47 -2.23 2.31 -7.33
C ALA A 47 -2.66 1.90 -5.92
N VAL A 48 -1.68 1.89 -5.01
CA VAL A 48 -1.86 1.71 -3.57
C VAL A 48 -1.24 2.92 -2.87
N ARG A 49 -2.04 3.64 -2.07
CA ARG A 49 -1.59 4.79 -1.27
C ARG A 49 -1.78 4.50 0.20
N LEU A 50 -0.67 4.52 0.96
CA LEU A 50 -0.64 4.35 2.40
C LEU A 50 -0.42 5.71 3.08
N ARG A 51 -1.32 6.04 4.01
CA ARG A 51 -1.17 7.15 4.96
C ARG A 51 -1.03 6.58 6.36
N LEU A 52 0.09 6.87 7.02
CA LEU A 52 0.32 6.55 8.43
C LEU A 52 0.45 7.86 9.21
N PRO A 53 0.14 7.86 10.51
CA PRO A 53 0.55 8.92 11.41
C PRO A 53 2.08 9.11 11.32
N PRO A 54 2.59 10.34 11.53
CA PRO A 54 4.03 10.53 11.66
C PRO A 54 4.52 9.63 12.80
N MET A 55 5.51 8.79 12.53
CA MET A 55 6.20 8.06 13.58
C MET A 55 6.73 9.14 14.54
N ALA A 56 6.40 9.05 15.83
CA ALA A 56 7.05 9.88 16.82
C ALA A 56 8.55 9.75 16.57
N PRO A 57 9.32 10.86 16.57
CA PRO A 57 10.77 10.75 16.43
C PRO A 57 11.20 9.68 17.42
N SER A 58 11.78 8.59 16.91
CA SER A 58 12.45 7.62 17.77
C SER A 58 13.37 8.49 18.59
N ALA A 59 13.07 8.64 19.89
CA ALA A 59 13.94 9.38 20.78
C ALA A 59 15.29 8.72 20.57
N ASP A 60 16.16 9.45 19.87
CA ASP A 60 17.53 9.06 19.65
C ASP A 60 18.00 8.67 21.05
N HIS A 61 18.24 7.37 21.26
CA HIS A 61 18.85 6.94 22.50
C HIS A 61 20.22 7.59 22.43
N PRO A 62 20.52 8.64 23.22
CA PRO A 62 21.85 9.19 23.19
C PRO A 62 22.75 8.05 23.67
N GLU A 63 23.51 7.43 22.75
CA GLU A 63 24.55 6.49 23.15
C GLU A 63 25.51 7.25 24.08
N PRO A 64 25.70 6.80 25.32
CA PRO A 64 26.67 7.40 26.24
C PRO A 64 28.11 7.12 25.84
#